data_AF-A0A8X6M327-F1
#
_entry.id   AF-A0A8X6M327-F1
#
_cell.length_a   1.000
_cell.length_b   1.000
_cell.length_c   1.000
_cell.angle_alpha   90.00
_cell.angle_beta   90.00
_cell.angle_gamma   90.00
#
_symmetry.space_group_name_H-M   'P 1'
#
loop_
_entity.id
_entity.type
_entity.pdbx_description
1 polymer ?
#
loop_
_entity_poly.entity_id
_entity_poly.type
_entity_poly.pdbx_seq_one_letter_code
_entity_poly.pdbx_strand_id
1 'polypeptide(L)'
;MFSCYGESSRKRKCVPLNNNVKKVCFNEKVDICATPSNSKEFTMANFPDHMFHIGEMIFISVNTFQKHTRVHIRVYAADDRGILHPTKSGVSLKPEVWSALHSKLSCFRPREDFESAFIIKKDVCVFNHSDKDNVSVSIQRIFQRKDSSFQFVPERVLLNGDNLDQLHDSYELVLKCVKNKLLTYTLSEYVMAEVDRLPEIDSFYYDVDSPHGLHELFESLCKCLTKYVSNTISLFVKLDCVVCQDDIVLPEIHECMNVSKRDCFDVYFDRALYNIDWQALAVDFVSLNKNRPYIKFFRDDMFDLMEIENVFKKVEACM
;
A
#
# COMPACT_ATOMS: atom_id res chain seq x y z
N MET A 1 -44.70 37.19 -38.06
CA MET A 1 -43.97 38.37 -37.54
C MET A 1 -43.84 38.16 -36.03
N PHE A 2 -42.75 37.52 -35.58
CA PHE A 2 -41.49 38.13 -35.08
C PHE A 2 -41.74 38.95 -33.80
N SER A 3 -41.18 38.57 -32.64
CA SER A 3 -39.75 38.71 -32.34
C SER A 3 -39.22 37.69 -31.31
N CYS A 4 -37.98 37.23 -31.57
CA CYS A 4 -37.13 36.40 -30.72
C CYS A 4 -36.08 37.26 -30.01
N TYR A 5 -35.78 36.95 -28.75
CA TYR A 5 -34.47 37.03 -28.08
C TYR A 5 -34.54 35.92 -27.02
N GLY A 6 -33.67 34.92 -26.89
CA GLY A 6 -32.35 34.69 -27.46
C GLY A 6 -31.42 34.29 -26.31
N GLU A 7 -31.36 33.02 -25.93
CA GLU A 7 -30.23 32.49 -25.15
C GLU A 7 -29.99 31.02 -25.49
N SER A 8 -28.90 30.78 -26.22
CA SER A 8 -28.48 29.46 -26.67
C SER A 8 -27.80 28.75 -25.51
N SER A 9 -28.43 27.71 -24.96
CA SER A 9 -27.77 26.73 -24.10
C SER A 9 -26.85 25.87 -24.97
N ARG A 10 -25.57 26.29 -25.05
CA ARG A 10 -24.50 25.46 -25.63
C ARG A 10 -24.36 24.21 -24.77
N LYS A 11 -24.96 23.11 -25.22
CA LYS A 11 -24.58 21.75 -24.82
C LYS A 11 -23.09 21.61 -25.06
N ARG A 12 -22.27 21.65 -23.99
CA ARG A 12 -20.90 21.18 -24.09
C ARG A 12 -20.99 19.68 -24.30
N LYS A 13 -20.70 19.24 -25.52
CA LYS A 13 -20.28 17.85 -25.76
C LYS A 13 -19.06 17.65 -24.85
N CYS A 14 -19.20 16.81 -23.83
CA CYS A 14 -18.05 16.23 -23.15
C CYS A 14 -17.26 15.49 -24.23
N VAL A 15 -16.09 16.04 -24.55
CA VAL A 15 -15.06 15.34 -25.30
C VAL A 15 -14.72 14.10 -24.47
N PRO A 16 -14.67 12.89 -25.05
CA PRO A 16 -14.27 11.71 -24.29
C PRO A 16 -12.85 11.95 -23.81
N LEU A 17 -12.66 12.09 -22.50
CA LEU A 17 -11.33 11.94 -21.93
C LEU A 17 -10.95 10.48 -22.19
N ASN A 18 -9.84 10.29 -22.89
CA ASN A 18 -9.36 9.00 -23.34
C ASN A 18 -9.04 8.16 -22.09
N ASN A 19 -9.99 7.32 -21.66
CA ASN A 19 -9.82 6.38 -20.55
C ASN A 19 -8.74 5.36 -20.93
N ASN A 20 -7.51 5.65 -20.54
CA ASN A 20 -6.39 4.72 -20.53
C ASN A 20 -5.61 4.89 -19.22
N VAL A 21 -6.28 4.74 -18.08
CA VAL A 21 -5.59 4.28 -16.87
C VAL A 21 -5.35 2.79 -17.07
N LYS A 22 -4.18 2.46 -17.62
CA LYS A 22 -3.75 1.08 -17.79
C LYS A 22 -3.72 0.43 -16.42
N LYS A 23 -4.48 -0.66 -16.25
CA LYS A 23 -4.30 -1.62 -15.15
C LYS A 23 -2.83 -2.01 -15.11
N VAL A 24 -2.08 -1.58 -14.08
CA VAL A 24 -0.67 -1.94 -13.92
C VAL A 24 -0.59 -3.39 -13.43
N CYS A 25 -0.72 -4.31 -14.39
CA CYS A 25 -0.28 -5.68 -14.23
C CYS A 25 1.26 -5.73 -14.33
N PHE A 26 1.83 -6.79 -13.80
CA PHE A 26 3.25 -7.18 -13.64
C PHE A 26 4.21 -6.96 -14.85
N ASN A 27 3.72 -6.44 -15.98
CA ASN A 27 4.44 -6.26 -17.25
C ASN A 27 4.64 -4.78 -17.65
N GLU A 28 4.64 -3.83 -16.72
CA GLU A 28 5.00 -2.45 -17.08
C GLU A 28 6.46 -2.39 -17.51
N LYS A 29 6.67 -2.28 -18.83
CA LYS A 29 7.98 -2.03 -19.43
C LYS A 29 8.36 -0.61 -19.04
N VAL A 30 9.47 -0.47 -18.32
CA VAL A 30 10.00 0.85 -18.01
C VAL A 30 11.04 1.17 -19.08
N ASP A 31 10.63 1.95 -20.07
CA ASP A 31 11.51 2.44 -21.14
C ASP A 31 12.46 3.49 -20.56
N ILE A 32 13.60 3.04 -20.05
CA ILE A 32 14.68 3.91 -19.60
C ILE A 32 15.74 3.93 -20.68
N CYS A 33 15.90 5.07 -21.34
CA CYS A 33 17.05 5.30 -22.22
C CYS A 33 18.32 5.41 -21.38
N ALA A 34 19.01 4.29 -21.17
CA ALA A 34 20.39 4.31 -20.72
C ALA A 34 21.26 4.88 -21.87
N THR A 35 21.68 6.14 -21.75
CA THR A 35 22.60 6.73 -22.75
C THR A 35 23.96 6.02 -22.66
N PRO A 36 24.55 5.60 -23.80
CA PRO A 36 25.87 4.99 -23.82
C PRO A 36 26.94 6.08 -23.73
N SER A 37 27.14 6.63 -22.53
CA SER A 37 28.35 7.38 -22.18
C SER A 37 29.02 6.68 -21.01
N ASN A 38 30.34 6.66 -20.98
CA ASN A 38 31.21 5.86 -20.08
C ASN A 38 31.13 6.21 -18.57
N SER A 39 29.97 6.58 -18.06
CA SER A 39 29.62 6.69 -16.65
C SER A 39 28.22 6.11 -16.46
N LYS A 40 28.12 4.98 -15.73
CA LYS A 40 26.86 4.30 -15.41
C LYS A 40 26.05 5.10 -14.37
N GLU A 41 25.68 6.33 -14.68
CA GLU A 41 24.74 7.10 -13.86
C GLU A 41 23.34 6.99 -14.47
N PHE A 42 22.51 6.18 -13.82
CA PHE A 42 21.07 6.18 -14.06
C PHE A 42 20.51 7.50 -13.57
N THR A 43 19.93 8.31 -14.46
CA THR A 43 19.23 9.52 -14.03
C THR A 43 17.93 9.11 -13.34
N MET A 44 17.88 9.27 -12.02
CA MET A 44 16.71 8.96 -11.16
C MET A 44 15.39 9.60 -11.62
N ALA A 45 15.44 10.64 -12.46
CA ALA A 45 14.28 11.43 -12.89
C ALA A 45 13.28 10.71 -13.81
N ASN A 46 13.58 9.49 -14.29
CA ASN A 46 12.77 8.79 -15.29
C ASN A 46 12.03 7.55 -14.78
N PHE A 47 12.10 7.23 -13.48
CA PHE A 47 11.38 6.09 -12.94
C PHE A 47 9.93 6.45 -12.62
N PRO A 48 8.99 5.50 -12.78
CA PRO A 48 7.64 5.65 -12.26
C PRO A 48 7.66 5.98 -10.75
N ASP A 49 6.67 6.76 -10.31
CA ASP A 49 6.48 7.21 -8.92
C ASP A 49 6.33 6.08 -7.87
N HIS A 50 6.16 4.85 -8.34
CA HIS A 50 6.01 3.64 -7.53
C HIS A 50 7.24 2.73 -7.58
N MET A 51 8.35 3.18 -8.19
CA MET A 51 9.59 2.42 -8.34
C MET A 51 10.78 3.20 -7.75
N PHE A 52 11.49 2.57 -6.82
CA PHE A 52 12.57 3.18 -6.04
C PHE A 52 13.84 2.36 -6.24
N HIS A 53 14.89 3.00 -6.76
CA HIS A 53 16.20 2.36 -6.90
C HIS A 53 16.88 2.25 -5.55
N ILE A 54 17.41 1.07 -5.22
CA ILE A 54 18.12 0.84 -3.96
C ILE A 54 19.56 0.34 -4.17
N GLY A 55 20.12 0.55 -5.37
CA GLY A 55 21.49 0.18 -5.71
C GLY A 55 21.59 -0.91 -6.79
N GLU A 56 22.68 -0.89 -7.54
CA GLU A 56 22.91 -1.77 -8.71
C GLU A 56 21.70 -1.81 -9.66
N MET A 57 21.10 -2.98 -9.88
CA MET A 57 19.86 -3.15 -10.64
C MET A 57 18.70 -3.57 -9.73
N ILE A 58 18.75 -3.22 -8.46
CA ILE A 58 17.74 -3.62 -7.47
C ILE A 58 16.78 -2.47 -7.23
N PHE A 59 15.49 -2.77 -7.30
CA PHE A 59 14.42 -1.80 -7.11
C PHE A 59 13.38 -2.31 -6.14
N ILE A 60 12.82 -1.38 -5.37
CA ILE A 60 11.55 -1.55 -4.67
C ILE A 60 10.45 -1.07 -5.61
N SER A 61 9.40 -1.85 -5.80
CA SER A 61 8.22 -1.38 -6.54
C SER A 61 6.92 -1.72 -5.83
N VAL A 62 5.96 -0.79 -5.86
CA VAL A 62 4.64 -0.98 -5.27
C VAL A 62 3.62 -1.24 -6.36
N ASN A 63 3.19 -2.50 -6.47
CA ASN A 63 2.30 -2.96 -7.52
C ASN A 63 0.96 -3.40 -6.95
N THR A 64 -0.01 -3.56 -7.86
CA THR A 64 -1.36 -3.98 -7.53
C THR A 64 -1.78 -5.14 -8.42
N PHE A 65 -2.37 -6.18 -7.84
CA PHE A 65 -2.84 -7.35 -8.59
C PHE A 65 -3.97 -8.05 -7.84
N GLN A 66 -5.06 -8.39 -8.55
CA GLN A 66 -6.21 -9.11 -7.98
C GLN A 66 -6.69 -8.51 -6.64
N LYS A 67 -6.95 -7.20 -6.60
CA LYS A 67 -7.39 -6.47 -5.39
C LYS A 67 -6.38 -6.44 -4.24
N HIS A 68 -5.10 -6.74 -4.52
CA HIS A 68 -4.06 -6.70 -3.51
C HIS A 68 -2.92 -5.78 -3.92
N THR A 69 -2.58 -4.83 -3.05
CA THR A 69 -1.32 -4.08 -3.09
C THR A 69 -0.17 -4.95 -2.60
N ARG A 70 0.97 -4.92 -3.28
CA ARG A 70 2.19 -5.67 -2.92
C ARG A 70 3.43 -4.80 -3.09
N VAL A 71 4.39 -5.01 -2.20
CA VAL A 71 5.73 -4.41 -2.30
C VAL A 71 6.69 -5.46 -2.83
N HIS A 72 7.39 -5.14 -3.91
CA HIS A 72 8.37 -6.01 -4.54
C HIS A 72 9.76 -5.46 -4.24
N ILE A 73 10.70 -6.33 -3.88
CA ILE A 73 12.14 -6.02 -3.86
C ILE A 73 12.76 -6.95 -4.89
N ARG A 74 13.27 -6.40 -6.01
CA ARG A 74 13.56 -7.22 -7.18
C ARG A 74 14.77 -6.71 -7.95
N VAL A 75 15.57 -7.65 -8.45
CA VAL A 75 16.64 -7.39 -9.41
C VAL A 75 16.04 -7.27 -10.81
N TYR A 76 16.46 -6.26 -11.54
CA TYR A 76 16.11 -6.00 -12.92
C TYR A 76 17.29 -6.31 -13.85
N ALA A 77 16.98 -6.56 -15.11
CA ALA A 77 17.97 -6.69 -16.16
C ALA A 77 17.57 -5.77 -17.33
N ALA A 78 18.54 -5.04 -17.87
CA ALA A 78 18.34 -4.27 -19.08
C ALA A 78 18.38 -5.20 -20.30
N ASP A 79 17.46 -5.02 -21.25
CA ASP A 79 17.58 -5.61 -22.58
C ASP A 79 18.59 -4.84 -23.45
N ASP A 80 18.81 -5.30 -24.69
CA ASP A 80 19.75 -4.67 -25.64
C ASP A 80 19.39 -3.20 -25.96
N ARG A 81 18.17 -2.76 -25.65
CA ARG A 81 17.71 -1.37 -25.83
C ARG A 81 17.78 -0.55 -24.54
N GLY A 82 18.28 -1.13 -23.44
CA GLY A 82 18.32 -0.48 -22.13
C GLY A 82 17.02 -0.57 -21.34
N ILE A 83 15.97 -1.24 -21.85
CA ILE A 83 14.68 -1.34 -21.17
C ILE A 83 14.82 -2.30 -19.99
N LEU A 84 14.42 -1.86 -18.80
CA LEU A 84 14.51 -2.69 -17.60
C LEU A 84 13.36 -3.68 -17.51
N HIS A 85 13.71 -4.95 -17.30
CA HIS A 85 12.78 -6.05 -17.09
C HIS A 85 12.98 -6.68 -15.71
N PRO A 86 11.91 -6.95 -14.95
CA PRO A 86 12.03 -7.64 -13.67
C PRO A 86 12.52 -9.07 -13.88
N THR A 87 13.56 -9.47 -13.15
CA THR A 87 14.05 -10.87 -13.16
C THR A 87 13.26 -11.74 -12.18
N LYS A 88 13.55 -13.05 -12.15
CA LYS A 88 13.01 -13.94 -11.10
C LYS A 88 13.61 -13.64 -9.71
N SER A 89 14.82 -13.11 -9.65
CA SER A 89 15.52 -12.77 -8.40
C SER A 89 14.83 -11.60 -7.71
N GLY A 90 14.04 -11.90 -6.69
CA GLY A 90 13.22 -10.90 -6.01
C GLY A 90 12.17 -11.53 -5.11
N VAL A 91 11.67 -10.75 -4.17
CA VAL A 91 10.54 -11.12 -3.33
C VAL A 91 9.33 -10.23 -3.64
N SER A 92 8.14 -10.75 -3.35
CA SER A 92 6.88 -10.01 -3.41
C SER A 92 6.17 -10.19 -2.09
N LEU A 93 5.96 -9.08 -1.41
CA LEU A 93 5.54 -9.01 -0.03
C LEU A 93 4.18 -8.36 0.06
N LYS A 94 3.33 -8.88 0.96
CA LYS A 94 2.15 -8.14 1.38
C LYS A 94 2.58 -6.95 2.26
N PRO A 95 1.80 -5.85 2.34
CA PRO A 95 2.18 -4.67 3.12
C PRO A 95 2.54 -4.97 4.57
N GLU A 96 1.82 -5.89 5.23
CA GLU A 96 2.07 -6.29 6.61
C GLU A 96 3.37 -7.08 6.79
N VAL A 97 3.80 -7.81 5.76
CA VAL A 97 5.07 -8.54 5.73
C VAL A 97 6.22 -7.57 5.41
N TRP A 98 5.99 -6.61 4.51
CA TRP A 98 6.94 -5.53 4.21
C TRP A 98 7.25 -4.69 5.45
N SER A 99 6.23 -4.25 6.19
CA SER A 99 6.42 -3.49 7.44
C SER A 99 7.22 -4.28 8.47
N ALA A 100 6.85 -5.54 8.71
CA ALA A 100 7.57 -6.40 9.65
C ALA A 100 9.02 -6.66 9.22
N LEU A 101 9.26 -6.82 7.91
CA LEU A 101 10.60 -6.94 7.35
C LEU A 101 11.42 -5.66 7.59
N HIS A 102 10.88 -4.50 7.24
CA HIS A 102 11.53 -3.20 7.41
C HIS A 102 11.91 -2.97 8.87
N SER A 103 10.97 -3.10 9.81
CA SER A 103 11.25 -2.95 11.25
C SER A 103 12.35 -3.90 11.73
N LYS A 104 12.36 -5.14 11.26
CA LYS A 104 13.37 -6.12 11.65
C LYS A 104 14.76 -5.77 11.08
N LEU A 105 14.82 -5.30 9.83
CA LEU A 105 16.04 -4.84 9.19
C LEU A 105 16.57 -3.54 9.81
N SER A 106 15.71 -2.60 10.23
CA SER A 106 16.14 -1.35 10.88
C SER A 106 16.82 -1.59 12.22
N CYS A 107 16.40 -2.64 12.93
CA CYS A 107 17.02 -3.06 14.19
C CYS A 107 18.13 -4.10 13.97
N PHE A 108 18.37 -4.52 12.72
CA PHE A 108 19.37 -5.51 12.41
C PHE A 108 20.74 -4.85 12.50
N ARG A 109 21.46 -5.16 13.58
CA ARG A 109 22.90 -4.91 13.65
C ARG A 109 23.58 -6.15 13.12
N PRO A 110 24.32 -6.08 12.01
CA PRO A 110 25.20 -7.17 11.59
C PRO A 110 26.16 -7.42 12.75
N ARG A 111 25.90 -8.50 13.50
CA ARG A 111 26.72 -8.94 14.64
C ARG A 111 27.39 -10.25 14.27
N GLU A 112 28.48 -10.52 14.97
CA GLU A 112 29.43 -11.64 14.85
C GLU A 112 28.83 -13.06 14.76
N ASP A 113 27.51 -13.22 14.88
CA ASP A 113 26.81 -14.46 14.52
C ASP A 113 26.66 -14.56 13.00
N PHE A 114 27.77 -14.95 12.38
CA PHE A 114 27.83 -15.47 11.01
C PHE A 114 26.71 -16.55 10.86
N GLU A 115 25.87 -16.41 9.83
CA GLU A 115 24.80 -17.37 9.46
C GLU A 115 23.48 -17.35 10.29
N SER A 116 23.18 -16.30 11.05
CA SER A 116 21.85 -16.19 11.66
C SER A 116 20.71 -16.04 10.64
N ALA A 117 19.57 -16.67 10.93
CA ALA A 117 18.36 -16.57 10.12
C ALA A 117 17.14 -16.20 10.98
N PHE A 118 16.23 -15.39 10.44
CA PHE A 118 14.99 -15.05 11.11
C PHE A 118 13.79 -15.10 10.17
N ILE A 119 12.64 -15.45 10.75
CA ILE A 119 11.37 -15.63 10.03
C ILE A 119 10.48 -14.40 10.27
N ILE A 120 10.00 -13.80 9.20
CA ILE A 120 9.03 -12.70 9.20
C ILE A 120 7.64 -13.27 8.88
N LYS A 121 6.70 -13.11 9.82
CA LYS A 121 5.27 -13.44 9.67
C LYS A 121 4.99 -14.86 9.11
N LYS A 122 5.91 -15.80 9.30
CA LYS A 122 5.86 -17.21 8.83
C LYS A 122 6.02 -17.44 7.32
N ASP A 123 6.19 -16.37 6.53
CA ASP A 123 6.14 -16.43 5.06
C ASP A 123 7.44 -16.00 4.37
N VAL A 124 8.36 -15.38 5.12
CA VAL A 124 9.63 -14.87 4.61
C VAL A 124 10.75 -15.20 5.59
N CYS A 125 11.87 -15.70 5.07
CA CYS A 125 13.10 -15.85 5.82
C CYS A 125 14.12 -14.81 5.34
N VAL A 126 14.86 -14.27 6.30
CA VAL A 126 16.04 -13.46 6.05
C VAL A 126 17.24 -14.20 6.60
N PHE A 127 18.28 -14.33 5.78
CA PHE A 127 19.53 -14.98 6.14
C PHE A 127 20.64 -13.94 6.13
N ASN A 128 21.44 -13.92 7.20
CA ASN A 128 22.64 -13.11 7.27
C ASN A 128 23.80 -13.81 6.54
N HIS A 129 24.43 -13.07 5.64
CA HIS A 129 25.66 -13.42 4.94
C HIS A 129 26.65 -12.29 5.19
N SER A 130 27.12 -12.16 6.44
CA SER A 130 28.20 -11.25 6.78
C SER A 130 29.54 -11.97 6.59
N ASP A 131 30.50 -11.36 5.92
CA ASP A 131 31.92 -11.72 6.00
C ASP A 131 32.68 -10.64 6.79
N LYS A 132 34.02 -10.71 6.86
CA LYS A 132 34.82 -9.78 7.68
C LYS A 132 34.70 -8.31 7.24
N ASP A 133 34.36 -8.05 5.98
CA ASP A 133 34.39 -6.70 5.39
C ASP A 133 33.05 -6.31 4.73
N ASN A 134 32.14 -7.27 4.49
CA ASN A 134 30.88 -7.06 3.79
C ASN A 134 29.70 -7.66 4.56
N VAL A 135 28.67 -6.85 4.75
CA VAL A 135 27.37 -7.30 5.23
C VAL A 135 26.47 -7.51 4.03
N SER A 136 25.88 -8.71 3.92
CA SER A 136 24.78 -8.94 3.01
C SER A 136 23.67 -9.75 3.66
N VAL A 137 22.44 -9.54 3.24
CA VAL A 137 21.28 -10.32 3.66
C VAL A 137 20.58 -10.89 2.45
N SER A 138 20.16 -12.16 2.54
CA SER A 138 19.29 -12.74 1.52
C SER A 138 17.87 -12.85 2.06
N ILE A 139 16.91 -12.37 1.28
CA ILE A 139 15.49 -12.43 1.61
C ILE A 139 14.83 -13.43 0.66
N GLN A 140 14.10 -14.40 1.22
CA GLN A 140 13.50 -15.48 0.47
C GLN A 140 12.14 -15.87 1.06
N ARG A 141 11.17 -16.20 0.21
CA ARG A 141 9.86 -16.67 0.69
C ARG A 141 9.91 -18.13 1.08
N ILE A 142 9.16 -18.47 2.13
CA ILE A 142 8.94 -19.83 2.59
C ILE A 142 7.43 -20.11 2.59
N PHE A 143 7.04 -21.35 2.30
CA PHE A 143 5.65 -21.76 2.40
C PHE A 143 5.54 -23.12 3.07
N GLN A 144 4.44 -23.33 3.78
CA GLN A 144 4.10 -24.62 4.36
C GLN A 144 3.33 -25.46 3.34
N ARG A 145 3.78 -26.71 3.16
CA ARG A 145 3.14 -27.72 2.31
C ARG A 145 2.00 -28.40 3.07
N LYS A 146 1.18 -29.17 2.34
CA LYS A 146 0.04 -29.92 2.92
C LYS A 146 0.46 -30.96 3.96
N ASP A 147 1.68 -31.50 3.84
CA ASP A 147 2.30 -32.43 4.77
C ASP A 147 2.96 -31.72 5.97
N SER A 148 2.66 -30.43 6.16
CA SER A 148 3.23 -29.55 7.19
C SER A 148 4.73 -29.25 7.05
N SER A 149 5.42 -29.79 6.04
CA SER A 149 6.81 -29.44 5.76
C SER A 149 6.94 -28.02 5.20
N PHE A 150 8.09 -27.38 5.39
CA PHE A 150 8.36 -26.06 4.84
C PHE A 150 9.27 -26.16 3.62
N GLN A 151 8.99 -25.33 2.61
CA GLN A 151 9.80 -25.26 1.40
C GLN A 151 10.09 -23.80 1.03
N PHE A 152 11.34 -23.56 0.61
CA PHE A 152 11.74 -22.27 0.06
C PHE A 152 11.28 -22.12 -1.38
N VAL A 153 10.78 -20.93 -1.67
CA VAL A 153 10.54 -20.44 -3.02
C VAL A 153 11.91 -20.15 -3.66
N PRO A 154 12.20 -20.61 -4.89
CA PRO A 154 13.53 -20.46 -5.49
C PRO A 154 13.93 -19.00 -5.70
N GLU A 155 12.95 -18.10 -5.85
CA GLU A 155 13.18 -16.66 -5.93
C GLU A 155 13.70 -16.09 -4.61
N ARG A 156 14.90 -15.51 -4.66
CA ARG A 156 15.53 -14.76 -3.55
C ARG A 156 16.11 -13.44 -4.05
N VAL A 157 16.31 -12.49 -3.14
CA VAL A 157 17.09 -11.27 -3.38
C VAL A 157 18.22 -11.17 -2.37
N LEU A 158 19.39 -10.75 -2.83
CA LEU A 158 20.55 -10.46 -1.99
C LEU A 158 20.70 -8.94 -1.92
N LEU A 159 20.84 -8.41 -0.71
CA LEU A 159 21.05 -6.98 -0.45
C LEU A 159 22.36 -6.82 0.30
N ASN A 160 23.25 -5.96 -0.17
CA ASN A 160 24.46 -5.57 0.58
C ASN A 160 24.16 -4.42 1.56
N GLY A 161 25.18 -3.94 2.28
CA GLY A 161 25.06 -2.81 3.21
C GLY A 161 24.44 -1.56 2.58
N ASP A 162 24.98 -1.11 1.44
CA ASP A 162 24.45 0.06 0.73
C ASP A 162 22.98 -0.13 0.30
N ASN A 163 22.60 -1.34 -0.12
CA ASN A 163 21.21 -1.64 -0.47
C ASN A 163 20.27 -1.57 0.74
N LEU A 164 20.76 -1.94 1.94
CA LEU A 164 19.98 -1.86 3.16
C LEU A 164 19.78 -0.42 3.60
N ASP A 165 20.82 0.41 3.51
CA ASP A 165 20.73 1.84 3.80
C ASP A 165 19.74 2.52 2.85
N GLN A 166 19.85 2.26 1.53
CA GLN A 166 18.89 2.79 0.56
C GLN A 166 17.46 2.25 0.74
N LEU A 167 17.32 0.99 1.18
CA LEU A 167 16.01 0.43 1.53
C LEU A 167 15.39 1.21 2.70
N HIS A 168 16.17 1.56 3.72
CA HIS A 168 15.71 2.38 4.84
C HIS A 168 15.35 3.80 4.41
N ASP A 169 16.21 4.45 3.63
CA ASP A 169 15.98 5.81 3.14
C ASP A 169 14.73 5.91 2.26
N SER A 170 14.39 4.84 1.54
CA SER A 170 13.21 4.77 0.68
C SER A 170 11.89 4.53 1.43
N TYR A 171 11.91 4.21 2.73
CA TYR A 171 10.74 3.70 3.45
C TYR A 171 9.53 4.64 3.38
N GLU A 172 9.73 5.94 3.64
CA GLU A 172 8.63 6.93 3.64
C GLU A 172 7.99 7.09 2.25
N LEU A 173 8.80 7.01 1.20
CA LEU A 173 8.30 7.08 -0.18
C LEU A 173 7.50 5.82 -0.55
N VAL A 174 8.00 4.65 -0.16
CA VAL A 174 7.30 3.38 -0.33
C VAL A 174 5.99 3.39 0.46
N LEU A 175 6.02 3.82 1.72
CA LEU A 175 4.86 3.95 2.59
C LEU A 175 3.79 4.85 1.97
N LYS A 176 4.17 6.01 1.46
CA LYS A 176 3.26 6.92 0.73
C LYS A 176 2.63 6.22 -0.48
N CYS A 177 3.42 5.50 -1.27
CA CYS A 177 2.92 4.77 -2.44
C CYS A 177 1.95 3.64 -2.03
N VAL A 178 2.28 2.86 -1.00
CA VAL A 178 1.41 1.81 -0.46
C VAL A 178 0.10 2.39 0.05
N LYS A 179 0.14 3.48 0.84
CA LYS A 179 -1.04 4.22 1.32
C LYS A 179 -1.96 4.62 0.16
N ASN A 180 -1.39 5.17 -0.91
CA ASN A 180 -2.16 5.53 -2.10
C ASN A 180 -2.81 4.30 -2.74
N LYS A 181 -2.03 3.26 -3.09
CA LYS A 181 -2.56 2.06 -3.76
C LYS A 181 -3.55 1.28 -2.90
N LEU A 182 -3.42 1.29 -1.58
CA LEU A 182 -4.40 0.65 -0.70
C LEU A 182 -5.79 1.29 -0.83
N LEU A 183 -5.87 2.62 -0.93
CA LEU A 183 -7.16 3.29 -1.11
C LEU A 183 -7.63 3.28 -2.57
N THR A 184 -6.79 3.74 -3.50
CA THR A 184 -7.17 3.94 -4.91
C THR A 184 -7.37 2.64 -5.68
N TYR A 185 -6.77 1.53 -5.23
CA TYR A 185 -6.93 0.23 -5.86
C TYR A 185 -7.59 -0.79 -4.95
N THR A 186 -6.96 -1.13 -3.82
CA THR A 186 -7.43 -2.27 -2.99
C THR A 186 -8.83 -2.02 -2.45
N LEU A 187 -9.04 -0.90 -1.75
CA LEU A 187 -10.34 -0.54 -1.21
C LEU A 187 -11.34 -0.23 -2.32
N SER A 188 -10.93 0.52 -3.34
CA SER A 188 -11.77 0.84 -4.50
C SER A 188 -12.38 -0.42 -5.14
N GLU A 189 -11.58 -1.44 -5.43
CA GLU A 189 -12.03 -2.70 -6.02
C GLU A 189 -12.99 -3.52 -5.14
N TYR A 190 -12.91 -3.36 -3.81
CA TYR A 190 -13.89 -3.95 -2.91
C TYR A 190 -15.16 -3.11 -2.86
N VAL A 191 -15.05 -1.80 -2.74
CA VAL A 191 -16.20 -0.88 -2.72
C VAL A 191 -17.03 -1.02 -4.00
N MET A 192 -16.41 -0.98 -5.18
CA MET A 192 -17.10 -1.17 -6.46
C MET A 192 -17.85 -2.50 -6.50
N ALA A 193 -17.20 -3.59 -6.08
CA ALA A 193 -17.80 -4.91 -6.06
C ALA A 193 -18.98 -5.04 -5.07
N GLU A 194 -18.98 -4.26 -3.98
CA GLU A 194 -20.10 -4.18 -3.05
C GLU A 194 -21.23 -3.26 -3.56
N VAL A 195 -20.89 -2.14 -4.21
CA VAL A 195 -21.86 -1.24 -4.85
C VAL A 195 -22.64 -1.93 -5.95
N ASP A 196 -21.99 -2.80 -6.73
CA ASP A 196 -22.62 -3.62 -7.79
C ASP A 196 -23.70 -4.56 -7.28
N ARG A 197 -23.68 -4.89 -5.98
CA ARG A 197 -24.70 -5.73 -5.34
C ARG A 197 -25.93 -4.94 -4.89
N LEU A 198 -25.89 -3.61 -4.94
CA LEU A 198 -27.01 -2.76 -4.52
C LEU A 198 -28.13 -2.75 -5.58
N PRO A 199 -29.42 -2.82 -5.16
CA PRO A 199 -30.56 -2.73 -6.07
C PRO A 199 -30.51 -1.47 -6.94
N GLU A 200 -30.93 -1.56 -8.20
CA GLU A 200 -31.08 -0.39 -9.07
C GLU A 200 -31.98 0.66 -8.42
N ILE A 201 -31.54 1.91 -8.44
CA ILE A 201 -32.31 3.05 -7.94
C ILE A 201 -32.77 3.82 -9.18
N ASP A 202 -34.07 4.10 -9.28
CA ASP A 202 -34.61 4.93 -10.36
C ASP A 202 -34.00 6.36 -10.27
N SER A 203 -33.10 6.63 -11.21
CA SER A 203 -32.11 7.72 -11.21
C SER A 203 -32.68 9.12 -11.54
N PHE A 204 -33.95 9.41 -11.29
CA PHE A 204 -34.58 10.56 -11.96
C PHE A 204 -34.56 11.91 -11.24
N TYR A 205 -34.05 12.05 -10.01
CA TYR A 205 -34.27 13.29 -9.23
C TYR A 205 -33.17 13.72 -8.25
N TYR A 206 -31.89 13.45 -8.53
CA TYR A 206 -30.81 13.95 -7.68
C TYR A 206 -29.89 14.90 -8.45
N ASP A 207 -29.57 16.04 -7.83
CA ASP A 207 -28.50 16.94 -8.26
C ASP A 207 -27.16 16.29 -7.84
N VAL A 208 -26.81 15.20 -8.53
CA VAL A 208 -25.74 14.27 -8.13
C VAL A 208 -24.34 14.83 -8.35
N ASP A 209 -24.22 15.90 -9.14
CA ASP A 209 -22.99 16.65 -9.42
C ASP A 209 -22.62 17.63 -8.30
N SER A 210 -23.35 17.66 -7.19
CA SER A 210 -23.06 18.57 -6.09
C SER A 210 -21.78 18.16 -5.33
N PRO A 211 -20.82 19.09 -5.10
CA PRO A 211 -19.66 18.87 -4.21
C PRO A 211 -20.04 18.33 -2.82
N HIS A 212 -21.28 18.52 -2.40
CA HIS A 212 -21.81 18.00 -1.15
C HIS A 212 -21.82 16.47 -1.08
N GLY A 213 -22.18 15.78 -2.18
CA GLY A 213 -22.28 14.33 -2.21
C GLY A 213 -20.93 13.63 -2.06
N LEU A 214 -19.89 14.15 -2.73
CA LEU A 214 -18.53 13.64 -2.60
C LEU A 214 -17.97 13.91 -1.19
N HIS A 215 -18.23 15.08 -0.62
CA HIS A 215 -17.82 15.41 0.74
C HIS A 215 -18.48 14.49 1.78
N GLU A 216 -19.75 14.16 1.62
CA GLU A 216 -20.46 13.20 2.45
C GLU A 216 -19.84 11.80 2.40
N LEU A 217 -19.48 11.31 1.20
CA LEU A 217 -18.78 10.04 1.04
C LEU A 217 -17.38 10.09 1.66
N PHE A 218 -16.67 11.21 1.52
CA PHE A 218 -15.36 11.44 2.14
C PHE A 218 -15.42 11.36 3.67
N GLU A 219 -16.37 12.06 4.31
CA GLU A 219 -16.52 12.01 5.77
C GLU A 219 -16.91 10.61 6.25
N SER A 220 -17.79 9.92 5.51
CA SER A 220 -18.14 8.53 5.81
C SER A 220 -16.95 7.58 5.66
N LEU A 221 -16.12 7.76 4.64
CA LEU A 221 -14.92 6.95 4.42
C LEU A 221 -13.91 7.17 5.55
N CYS A 222 -13.63 8.42 5.91
CA CYS A 222 -12.74 8.76 7.02
C CYS A 222 -13.22 8.12 8.32
N LYS A 223 -14.53 8.20 8.62
CA LYS A 223 -15.11 7.58 9.82
C LYS A 223 -14.93 6.05 9.84
N CYS A 224 -15.19 5.38 8.71
CA CYS A 224 -14.96 3.94 8.60
C CYS A 224 -13.47 3.61 8.78
N LEU A 225 -12.58 4.31 8.09
CA LEU A 225 -11.15 4.06 8.17
C LEU A 225 -10.61 4.29 9.59
N THR A 226 -10.98 5.38 10.26
CA THR A 226 -10.61 5.65 11.67
C THR A 226 -11.07 4.52 12.60
N LYS A 227 -12.30 4.02 12.44
CA LYS A 227 -12.81 2.87 13.22
C LYS A 227 -11.91 1.64 13.05
N TYR A 228 -11.59 1.27 11.81
CA TYR A 228 -10.76 0.09 11.53
C TYR A 228 -9.31 0.27 11.99
N VAL A 229 -8.71 1.43 11.72
CA VAL A 229 -7.36 1.78 12.20
C VAL A 229 -7.30 1.70 13.73
N SER A 230 -8.23 2.35 14.43
CA SER A 230 -8.27 2.38 15.90
C SER A 230 -8.44 0.99 16.51
N ASN A 231 -9.32 0.16 15.93
CA ASN A 231 -9.50 -1.22 16.36
C ASN A 231 -8.21 -2.03 16.18
N THR A 232 -7.55 -1.91 15.03
CA THR A 232 -6.31 -2.66 14.75
C THR A 232 -5.13 -2.18 15.61
N ILE A 233 -5.00 -0.87 15.85
CA ILE A 233 -4.03 -0.33 16.82
C ILE A 233 -4.28 -0.94 18.20
N SER A 234 -5.53 -0.95 18.66
CA SER A 234 -5.89 -1.50 19.97
C SER A 234 -5.53 -2.99 20.09
N LEU A 235 -5.62 -3.75 18.99
CA LEU A 235 -5.16 -5.14 18.96
C LEU A 235 -3.63 -5.23 19.09
N PHE A 236 -2.87 -4.40 18.39
CA PHE A 236 -1.40 -4.44 18.46
C PHE A 236 -0.85 -3.94 19.78
N VAL A 237 -1.41 -2.89 20.33
CA VAL A 237 -1.08 -2.37 21.66
C VAL A 237 -1.24 -3.45 22.73
N LYS A 238 -2.30 -4.28 22.64
CA LYS A 238 -2.49 -5.43 23.54
C LYS A 238 -1.51 -6.57 23.26
N LEU A 239 -1.27 -6.87 21.98
CA LEU A 239 -0.35 -7.94 21.59
C LEU A 239 1.09 -7.66 22.00
N ASP A 240 1.53 -6.40 21.96
CA ASP A 240 2.91 -6.03 22.27
C ASP A 240 3.09 -5.70 23.78
N CYS A 241 2.00 -5.62 24.56
CA CYS A 241 2.04 -5.46 26.00
C CYS A 241 2.35 -6.80 26.69
N VAL A 242 3.53 -6.90 27.32
CA VAL A 242 3.98 -8.09 28.05
C VAL A 242 2.97 -8.52 29.12
N VAL A 243 2.39 -7.56 29.84
CA VAL A 243 1.41 -7.82 30.90
C VAL A 243 0.07 -8.34 30.34
N CYS A 244 -0.35 -7.90 29.16
CA CYS A 244 -1.51 -8.45 28.45
C CYS A 244 -1.26 -9.87 27.94
N GLN A 245 -0.01 -10.25 27.64
CA GLN A 245 0.32 -11.62 27.22
C GLN A 245 0.27 -12.63 28.37
N ASP A 246 0.56 -12.18 29.60
CA ASP A 246 0.62 -13.02 30.80
C ASP A 246 -0.72 -13.10 31.57
N ASP A 247 -1.83 -12.60 31.01
CA ASP A 247 -3.17 -12.54 31.63
C ASP A 247 -3.19 -11.88 33.03
N ILE A 248 -2.24 -10.99 33.32
CA ILE A 248 -2.16 -10.32 34.62
C ILE A 248 -3.16 -9.16 34.68
N VAL A 249 -4.06 -9.17 35.66
CA VAL A 249 -5.27 -8.31 35.70
C VAL A 249 -5.02 -6.93 36.34
N LEU A 250 -3.80 -6.60 36.76
CA LEU A 250 -3.52 -5.34 37.48
C LEU A 250 -3.40 -4.15 36.51
N PRO A 251 -4.39 -3.24 36.39
CA PRO A 251 -4.43 -2.21 35.34
C PRO A 251 -3.26 -1.22 35.41
N GLU A 252 -2.71 -1.01 36.60
CA GLU A 252 -1.65 -0.04 36.90
C GLU A 252 -0.28 -0.41 36.31
N ILE A 253 -0.08 -1.69 35.98
CA ILE A 253 1.18 -2.19 35.40
C ILE A 253 1.08 -2.39 33.87
N HIS A 254 -0.10 -2.19 33.28
CA HIS A 254 -0.29 -2.29 31.83
C HIS A 254 0.24 -1.03 31.14
N GLU A 255 1.41 -1.10 30.53
CA GLU A 255 1.93 -0.02 29.69
C GLU A 255 0.92 0.39 28.61
N CYS A 256 0.14 -0.55 28.06
CA CYS A 256 -0.89 -0.26 27.07
C CYS A 256 -2.06 0.62 27.57
N MET A 257 -2.25 0.76 28.89
CA MET A 257 -3.32 1.57 29.48
C MET A 257 -2.88 3.02 29.76
N ASN A 258 -1.57 3.28 29.72
CA ASN A 258 -0.97 4.56 30.10
C ASN A 258 -0.47 5.39 28.91
N VAL A 259 -0.51 4.85 27.69
CA VAL A 259 -0.07 5.53 26.47
C VAL A 259 -1.24 6.30 25.86
N SER A 260 -1.01 7.53 25.41
CA SER A 260 -2.08 8.32 24.78
C SER A 260 -2.50 7.70 23.44
N LYS A 261 -3.72 8.00 22.98
CA LYS A 261 -4.16 7.54 21.65
C LYS A 261 -3.26 8.06 20.53
N ARG A 262 -2.73 9.28 20.70
CA ARG A 262 -1.81 9.91 19.76
C ARG A 262 -0.49 9.15 19.67
N ASP A 263 0.11 8.85 20.81
CA ASP A 263 1.35 8.07 20.86
C ASP A 263 1.14 6.65 20.29
N CYS A 264 -0.02 6.04 20.56
CA CYS A 264 -0.37 4.75 19.96
C CYS A 264 -0.50 4.86 18.44
N PHE A 265 -1.08 5.94 17.92
CA PHE A 265 -1.17 6.17 16.49
C PHE A 265 0.24 6.29 15.88
N ASP A 266 1.09 7.15 16.45
CA ASP A 266 2.43 7.40 15.91
C ASP A 266 3.29 6.13 15.87
N VAL A 267 3.13 5.22 16.84
CA VAL A 267 3.89 3.96 16.91
C VAL A 267 3.29 2.86 16.03
N TYR A 268 1.96 2.71 16.02
CA TYR A 268 1.31 1.52 15.46
C TYR A 268 0.58 1.76 14.14
N PHE A 269 0.42 3.00 13.67
CA PHE A 269 -0.43 3.32 12.53
C PHE A 269 -0.09 2.54 11.26
N ASP A 270 1.17 2.51 10.84
CA ASP A 270 1.56 1.80 9.61
C ASP A 270 1.26 0.30 9.70
N ARG A 271 1.65 -0.32 10.82
CA ARG A 271 1.35 -1.73 11.10
C ARG A 271 -0.15 -1.97 11.13
N ALA A 272 -0.93 -1.08 11.73
CA ALA A 272 -2.38 -1.16 11.80
C ALA A 272 -3.02 -1.07 10.42
N LEU A 273 -2.65 -0.07 9.62
CA LEU A 273 -3.15 0.16 8.27
C LEU A 273 -2.95 -1.08 7.39
N TYR A 274 -1.78 -1.71 7.47
CA TYR A 274 -1.46 -2.90 6.68
C TYR A 274 -2.20 -4.16 7.10
N ASN A 275 -2.78 -4.19 8.30
CA ASN A 275 -3.51 -5.34 8.82
C ASN A 275 -5.03 -5.09 8.86
N ILE A 276 -5.52 -4.02 8.23
CA ILE A 276 -6.96 -3.79 8.06
C ILE A 276 -7.56 -4.87 7.15
N ASP A 277 -8.72 -5.40 7.55
CA ASP A 277 -9.59 -6.14 6.65
C ASP A 277 -10.30 -5.17 5.70
N TRP A 278 -9.68 -4.93 4.54
CA TRP A 278 -10.17 -4.00 3.54
C TRP A 278 -11.51 -4.41 2.94
N GLN A 279 -11.81 -5.71 2.89
CA GLN A 279 -13.10 -6.19 2.40
C GLN A 279 -14.20 -5.89 3.41
N ALA A 280 -13.97 -6.18 4.70
CA ALA A 280 -14.92 -5.83 5.75
C ALA A 280 -15.16 -4.31 5.83
N LEU A 281 -14.11 -3.51 5.71
CA LEU A 281 -14.22 -2.04 5.65
C LEU A 281 -15.10 -1.59 4.48
N ALA A 282 -14.90 -2.16 3.29
CA ALA A 282 -15.71 -1.84 2.12
C ALA A 282 -17.19 -2.18 2.33
N VAL A 283 -17.49 -3.35 2.90
CA VAL A 283 -18.86 -3.78 3.24
C VAL A 283 -19.52 -2.79 4.20
N ASP A 284 -18.82 -2.41 5.28
CA ASP A 284 -19.30 -1.43 6.26
C ASP A 284 -19.54 -0.06 5.60
N PHE A 285 -18.60 0.39 4.77
CA PHE A 285 -18.70 1.67 4.05
C PHE A 285 -19.89 1.70 3.09
N VAL A 286 -20.06 0.67 2.26
CA VAL A 286 -21.19 0.60 1.32
C VAL A 286 -22.51 0.47 2.07
N SER A 287 -22.57 -0.33 3.14
CA SER A 287 -23.77 -0.47 3.96
C SER A 287 -24.21 0.86 4.60
N LEU A 288 -23.25 1.67 5.06
CA LEU A 288 -23.52 3.00 5.63
C LEU A 288 -24.08 4.00 4.61
N ASN A 289 -23.72 3.83 3.33
CA ASN A 289 -24.06 4.75 2.24
C ASN A 289 -25.09 4.20 1.26
N LYS A 290 -25.64 3.00 1.47
CA LYS A 290 -26.54 2.31 0.52
C LYS A 290 -27.80 3.08 0.14
N ASN A 291 -28.26 3.98 1.01
CA ASN A 291 -29.45 4.81 0.78
C ASN A 291 -29.09 6.17 0.13
N ARG A 292 -27.81 6.44 -0.11
CA ARG A 292 -27.34 7.69 -0.70
C ARG A 292 -27.14 7.48 -2.20
N PRO A 293 -27.75 8.31 -3.07
CA PRO A 293 -27.61 8.17 -4.52
C PRO A 293 -26.15 8.36 -4.98
N TYR A 294 -25.37 9.15 -4.22
CA TYR A 294 -23.99 9.51 -4.55
C TYR A 294 -23.05 8.31 -4.66
N ILE A 295 -23.23 7.24 -3.89
CA ILE A 295 -22.28 6.11 -3.90
C ILE A 295 -22.31 5.34 -5.22
N LYS A 296 -23.47 5.28 -5.88
CA LYS A 296 -23.60 4.72 -7.22
C LYS A 296 -23.08 5.67 -8.28
N PHE A 297 -23.32 6.96 -8.10
CA PHE A 297 -22.89 7.98 -9.05
C PHE A 297 -21.37 8.14 -9.12
N PHE A 298 -20.70 8.24 -7.97
CA PHE A 298 -19.25 8.33 -7.88
C PHE A 298 -18.56 6.96 -7.93
N ARG A 299 -19.26 5.86 -8.26
CA ARG A 299 -18.73 4.49 -8.18
C ARG A 299 -17.33 4.34 -8.78
N ASP A 300 -17.13 4.90 -9.98
CA ASP A 300 -15.90 4.71 -10.75
C ASP A 300 -14.82 5.74 -10.39
N ASP A 301 -15.23 6.96 -10.00
CA ASP A 301 -14.31 8.11 -9.87
C ASP A 301 -14.09 8.55 -8.41
N MET A 302 -14.80 7.97 -7.43
CA MET A 302 -14.79 8.43 -6.04
C MET A 302 -13.38 8.56 -5.47
N PHE A 303 -12.54 7.54 -5.68
CA PHE A 303 -11.19 7.51 -5.14
C PHE A 303 -10.20 8.38 -5.93
N ASP A 304 -10.49 8.65 -7.20
CA ASP A 304 -9.68 9.54 -8.05
C ASP A 304 -9.97 11.02 -7.76
N LEU A 305 -11.21 11.33 -7.40
CA LEU A 305 -11.65 12.67 -6.99
C LEU A 305 -11.27 13.00 -5.53
N MET A 306 -10.90 12.00 -4.73
CA MET A 306 -10.47 12.19 -3.35
C MET A 306 -8.97 12.44 -3.26
N GLU A 307 -8.58 13.54 -2.61
CA GLU A 307 -7.19 13.74 -2.21
C GLU A 307 -6.84 12.77 -1.07
N ILE A 308 -6.16 11.68 -1.39
CA ILE A 308 -5.78 10.62 -0.45
C ILE A 308 -5.02 11.14 0.77
N GLU A 309 -4.18 12.16 0.59
CA GLU A 309 -3.47 12.79 1.69
C GLU A 309 -4.43 13.40 2.73
N ASN A 310 -5.55 13.97 2.28
CA ASN A 310 -6.56 14.54 3.17
C ASN A 310 -7.33 13.47 3.94
N VAL A 311 -7.52 12.28 3.35
CA VAL A 311 -8.14 11.14 4.06
C VAL A 311 -7.28 10.75 5.26
N PHE A 312 -5.97 10.59 5.06
CA PHE A 312 -5.08 10.21 6.16
C PHE A 312 -4.87 11.33 7.19
N LYS A 313 -4.77 12.60 6.75
CA LYS A 313 -4.76 13.75 7.68
C LYS A 313 -5.99 13.80 8.56
N LYS A 314 -7.18 13.51 8.00
CA LYS A 314 -8.43 13.47 8.77
C LYS A 314 -8.45 12.30 9.75
N VAL A 315 -8.00 11.12 9.33
CA VAL A 315 -7.90 9.93 10.21
C VAL A 315 -6.96 10.23 11.39
N GLU A 316 -5.80 10.78 11.10
CA GLU A 316 -4.79 11.20 12.08
C GLU A 316 -5.34 12.24 13.07
N ALA A 317 -6.10 13.24 12.60
CA ALA A 317 -6.72 14.24 13.46
C ALA A 317 -7.83 13.69 14.38
N CYS A 318 -8.36 12.49 14.09
CA CYS A 318 -9.39 11.82 14.90
C CYS A 318 -8.82 10.81 15.91
N MET A 319 -7.50 10.62 15.95
CA MET A 319 -6.82 9.63 16.82
C MET A 319 -6.17 10.30 18.02
#